data_AF-A0A1J1LSA5-F1
#
_entry.id   AF-A0A1J1LSA5-F1
#
_cell.length_a   1.000
_cell.length_b   1.000
_cell.length_c   1.000
_cell.angle_alpha   90.00
_cell.angle_beta   90.00
_cell.angle_gamma   90.00
#
_symmetry.space_group_name_H-M   'P 1'
#
loop_
_entity.id
_entity.type
_entity.pdbx_description
1 polymer ?
#
loop_
_entity_poly.entity_id
_entity_poly.type
_entity_poly.pdbx_seq_one_letter_code
_entity_poly.pdbx_strand_id
1 'polypeptide(L)'
;MSSNYSHHHQKQFQIDQLVDSWRHLPQEVIARLPKGLRAKMSERQQRSGKSRVAESRIDDLKPTATRQPSDSFKKATKIVVVMIGALTFSAGTQVLTSRLGSMALPAAMAGGALASFLVDDRATKVTTKARLAHSTNQALSSIIKQKESQSFINELGELYYSIQTALIQEIEGKNLGKQLWIDGVLAGSLSAAEFTINFWIVAQLGLPGGLLIEAIAASLPVTLIWIAAAFQSDHFELPEKFADLMNKYEPALFPPVGMTEEELHNLLTMEIAQEQRIDYLVKFVAEGDDSGRLKNLPMAEADYDINQIRDRKYQLEQERDIAVEQRLFAHRAEINNLPNQFPIPEVNLTGLSPQQIKEKEEKIKQQKAIWVQQKTAELKANLEQDLKIIAHRYETQIKQCEEDLTEVQKRYHEGYDRWQEDDEPRSDIA
;
A
#
# COMPACT_ATOMS: atom_id res chain seq x y z
N MET A 1 0.96 20.08 1.44
CA MET A 1 1.30 18.73 0.96
C MET A 1 2.01 17.87 2.01
N SER A 2 3.00 18.37 2.77
CA SER A 2 3.67 17.55 3.83
C SER A 2 2.80 17.21 5.06
N SER A 3 1.77 18.02 5.37
CA SER A 3 0.90 17.86 6.55
C SER A 3 -0.06 16.66 6.42
N ASN A 4 -0.77 16.55 5.30
CA ASN A 4 -1.78 15.50 5.08
C ASN A 4 -1.15 14.10 5.03
N TYR A 5 0.01 13.97 4.40
CA TYR A 5 0.74 12.70 4.32
C TYR A 5 1.08 12.16 5.71
N SER A 6 1.58 13.03 6.61
CA SER A 6 1.87 12.66 8.00
C SER A 6 0.62 12.20 8.76
N HIS A 7 -0.53 12.80 8.49
CA HIS A 7 -1.78 12.49 9.18
C HIS A 7 -2.38 11.14 8.75
N HIS A 8 -2.29 10.78 7.46
CA HIS A 8 -2.73 9.46 6.98
C HIS A 8 -1.85 8.34 7.51
N HIS A 9 -0.52 8.53 7.50
CA HIS A 9 0.44 7.60 8.09
C HIS A 9 0.18 7.37 9.58
N GLN A 10 -0.12 8.43 10.33
CA GLN A 10 -0.46 8.33 11.74
C GLN A 10 -1.74 7.51 11.97
N LYS A 11 -2.78 7.73 11.16
CA LYS A 11 -4.04 6.96 11.25
C LYS A 11 -3.83 5.48 10.93
N GLN A 12 -3.10 5.18 9.87
CA GLN A 12 -2.78 3.79 9.51
C GLN A 12 -1.96 3.10 10.61
N PHE A 13 -0.95 3.78 11.15
CA PHE A 13 -0.17 3.29 12.28
C PHE A 13 -1.03 2.97 13.51
N GLN A 14 -2.05 3.78 13.81
CA GLN A 14 -2.99 3.49 14.90
C GLN A 14 -3.81 2.22 14.66
N ILE A 15 -4.34 2.03 13.44
CA ILE A 15 -5.04 0.80 13.06
C ILE A 15 -4.13 -0.41 13.26
N ASP A 16 -2.90 -0.29 12.74
CA ASP A 16 -1.87 -1.32 12.82
C ASP A 16 -1.52 -1.70 14.26
N GLN A 17 -1.40 -0.72 15.15
CA GLN A 17 -1.14 -0.95 16.57
C GLN A 17 -2.31 -1.67 17.26
N LEU A 18 -3.55 -1.27 16.97
CA LEU A 18 -4.74 -1.90 17.55
C LEU A 18 -4.83 -3.37 17.12
N VAL A 19 -4.74 -3.64 15.82
CA VAL A 19 -4.82 -5.00 15.29
C VAL A 19 -3.65 -5.86 15.81
N ASP A 20 -2.44 -5.31 15.89
CA ASP A 20 -1.30 -6.04 16.44
C ASP A 20 -1.44 -6.39 17.92
N SER A 21 -2.07 -5.53 18.71
CA SER A 21 -2.27 -5.78 20.14
C SER A 21 -3.08 -7.06 20.38
N TRP A 22 -4.01 -7.40 19.48
CA TRP A 22 -4.87 -8.56 19.61
C TRP A 22 -4.14 -9.89 19.53
N ARG A 23 -3.01 -9.95 18.82
CA ARG A 23 -2.15 -11.14 18.76
C ARG A 23 -1.48 -11.48 20.09
N HIS A 24 -1.43 -10.52 21.01
CA HIS A 24 -0.80 -10.66 22.31
C HIS A 24 -1.81 -10.93 23.44
N LEU A 25 -3.10 -11.02 23.12
CA LEU A 25 -4.14 -11.37 24.08
C LEU A 25 -3.98 -12.83 24.53
N PRO A 26 -4.24 -13.13 25.82
CA PRO A 26 -4.29 -14.51 26.29
C PRO A 26 -5.33 -15.34 25.53
N GLN A 27 -5.04 -16.61 25.28
CA GLN A 27 -5.95 -17.50 24.54
C GLN A 27 -7.30 -17.67 25.27
N GLU A 28 -7.32 -17.57 26.59
CA GLU A 28 -8.53 -17.63 27.42
C GLU A 28 -9.48 -16.46 27.12
N VAL A 29 -8.93 -15.27 26.88
CA VAL A 29 -9.72 -14.08 26.48
C VAL A 29 -10.32 -14.34 25.12
N ILE A 30 -9.52 -14.80 24.15
CA ILE A 30 -10.00 -15.11 22.79
C ILE A 30 -11.11 -16.16 22.85
N ALA A 31 -10.95 -17.22 23.63
CA ALA A 31 -11.95 -18.29 23.75
C ALA A 31 -13.31 -17.80 24.28
N ARG A 32 -13.32 -16.76 25.13
CA ARG A 32 -14.53 -16.14 25.69
C ARG A 32 -15.23 -15.20 24.73
N LEU A 33 -14.53 -14.69 23.71
CA LEU A 33 -15.13 -13.77 22.74
C LEU A 33 -16.25 -14.47 21.94
N PRO A 34 -17.36 -13.76 21.67
CA PRO A 34 -18.41 -14.29 20.79
C PRO A 34 -17.86 -14.62 19.41
N LYS A 35 -18.47 -15.62 18.76
CA LYS A 35 -18.05 -16.08 17.43
C LYS A 35 -18.00 -14.94 16.40
N GLY A 36 -18.98 -14.03 16.43
CA GLY A 36 -19.03 -12.89 15.50
C GLY A 36 -17.87 -11.91 15.69
N LEU A 37 -17.48 -11.62 16.92
CA LEU A 37 -16.37 -10.71 17.22
C LEU A 37 -15.02 -11.35 16.86
N ARG A 38 -14.84 -12.63 17.19
CA ARG A 38 -13.66 -13.41 16.77
C ARG A 38 -13.50 -13.48 15.26
N ALA A 39 -14.60 -13.67 14.53
CA ALA A 39 -14.58 -13.70 13.06
C ALA A 39 -14.13 -12.35 12.49
N LYS A 40 -14.64 -11.23 13.01
CA LYS A 40 -14.19 -9.88 12.63
C LYS A 40 -12.71 -9.67 12.92
N MET A 41 -12.25 -9.98 14.15
CA MET A 41 -10.83 -9.86 14.50
C MET A 41 -9.95 -10.72 13.58
N SER A 42 -10.39 -11.95 13.28
CA SER A 42 -9.68 -12.86 12.37
C SER A 42 -9.59 -12.26 10.97
N GLU A 43 -10.68 -11.76 10.40
CA GLU A 43 -10.70 -11.09 9.10
C GLU A 43 -9.74 -9.90 9.05
N ARG A 44 -9.75 -9.05 10.08
CA ARG A 44 -8.83 -7.92 10.21
C ARG A 44 -7.37 -8.36 10.29
N GLN A 45 -7.09 -9.40 11.07
CA GLN A 45 -5.75 -9.96 11.21
C GLN A 45 -5.26 -10.55 9.88
N GLN A 46 -6.13 -11.23 9.12
CA GLN A 46 -5.80 -11.73 7.78
C GLN A 46 -5.45 -10.58 6.84
N ARG A 47 -6.29 -9.53 6.80
CA ARG A 47 -6.05 -8.35 5.95
C ARG A 47 -4.75 -7.64 6.32
N SER A 48 -4.51 -7.38 7.61
CA SER A 48 -3.26 -6.78 8.10
C SER A 48 -2.04 -7.65 7.76
N GLY A 49 -2.14 -8.97 7.95
CA GLY A 49 -1.09 -9.93 7.57
C GLY A 49 -0.73 -9.85 6.09
N LYS A 50 -1.74 -9.89 5.20
CA LYS A 50 -1.55 -9.74 3.75
C LYS A 50 -0.93 -8.40 3.39
N SER A 51 -1.45 -7.31 3.94
CA SER A 51 -0.95 -5.97 3.65
C SER A 51 0.51 -5.80 4.05
N ARG A 52 0.88 -6.22 5.27
CA ARG A 52 2.26 -6.05 5.77
C ARG A 52 3.28 -6.89 5.03
N VAL A 53 2.95 -8.14 4.69
CA VAL A 53 3.88 -8.96 3.90
C VAL A 53 3.98 -8.42 2.47
N ALA A 54 2.88 -7.91 1.90
CA ALA A 54 2.90 -7.28 0.58
C ALA A 54 3.77 -6.01 0.57
N GLU A 55 3.59 -5.12 1.55
CA GLU A 55 4.38 -3.90 1.72
C GLU A 55 5.87 -4.20 1.90
N SER A 56 6.21 -5.05 2.88
CA SER A 56 7.59 -5.48 3.11
C SER A 56 8.19 -6.11 1.86
N ARG A 57 7.42 -6.92 1.12
CA ARG A 57 7.91 -7.58 -0.08
C ARG A 57 8.10 -6.61 -1.23
N ILE A 58 7.19 -5.65 -1.42
CA ILE A 58 7.34 -4.59 -2.42
C ILE A 58 8.60 -3.76 -2.13
N ASP A 59 8.84 -3.41 -0.88
CA ASP A 59 10.02 -2.66 -0.48
C ASP A 59 11.33 -3.44 -0.70
N ASP A 60 11.32 -4.75 -0.44
CA ASP A 60 12.48 -5.63 -0.73
C ASP A 60 12.78 -5.72 -2.24
N LEU A 61 11.74 -5.71 -3.09
CA LEU A 61 11.85 -5.91 -4.54
C LEU A 61 12.16 -4.62 -5.31
N LYS A 62 11.68 -3.48 -4.82
CA LYS A 62 11.76 -2.16 -5.46
C LYS A 62 13.18 -1.70 -5.86
N PRO A 63 14.24 -1.90 -5.04
CA PRO A 63 15.60 -1.46 -5.39
C PRO A 63 16.16 -2.12 -6.65
N THR A 64 15.66 -3.31 -6.99
CA THR A 64 16.08 -4.07 -8.18
C THR A 64 15.10 -3.88 -9.33
N ALA A 65 13.79 -3.85 -9.05
CA ALA A 65 12.75 -3.62 -10.06
C ALA A 65 12.89 -2.27 -10.80
N THR A 66 13.39 -1.24 -10.10
CA THR A 66 13.60 0.11 -10.66
C THR A 66 14.81 0.20 -11.60
N ARG A 67 15.69 -0.80 -11.61
CA ARG A 67 16.85 -0.86 -12.51
C ARG A 67 16.42 -1.40 -13.87
N GLN A 68 15.66 -0.61 -14.63
CA GLN A 68 15.29 -0.98 -16.00
C GLN A 68 16.28 -0.34 -16.99
N PRO A 69 17.29 -1.07 -17.49
CA PRO A 69 18.16 -0.56 -18.53
C PRO A 69 17.41 -0.40 -19.85
N SER A 70 17.92 0.46 -20.73
CA SER A 70 17.33 0.67 -22.05
C SER A 70 17.42 -0.59 -22.93
N ASP A 71 16.43 -0.78 -23.79
CA ASP A 71 16.41 -1.88 -24.78
C ASP A 71 17.67 -1.92 -25.66
N SER A 72 18.21 -0.74 -25.97
CA SER A 72 19.45 -0.60 -26.74
C SER A 72 20.65 -1.20 -26.01
N PHE A 73 20.75 -0.98 -24.69
CA PHE A 73 21.80 -1.56 -23.87
C PHE A 73 21.65 -3.08 -23.75
N LYS A 74 20.42 -3.58 -23.51
CA LYS A 74 20.11 -5.03 -23.47
C LYS A 74 20.51 -5.73 -24.77
N LYS A 75 20.18 -5.14 -25.92
CA LYS A 75 20.57 -5.65 -27.25
C LYS A 75 22.09 -5.64 -27.45
N ALA A 76 22.77 -4.54 -27.10
CA ALA A 76 24.22 -4.44 -27.23
C ALA A 76 24.94 -5.49 -26.38
N THR A 77 24.54 -5.70 -25.13
CA THR A 77 25.13 -6.73 -24.26
C THR A 77 24.95 -8.13 -24.83
N LYS A 78 23.76 -8.48 -25.33
CA LYS A 78 23.52 -9.79 -25.97
C LYS A 78 24.41 -10.00 -27.19
N ILE A 79 24.59 -8.98 -28.03
CA ILE A 79 25.48 -9.05 -29.21
C ILE A 79 26.93 -9.28 -28.77
N VAL A 80 27.41 -8.56 -27.76
CA VAL A 80 28.77 -8.72 -27.23
C VAL A 80 28.99 -10.14 -26.67
N VAL A 81 28.02 -10.65 -25.90
CA VAL A 81 28.09 -12.02 -25.34
C VAL A 81 28.10 -13.07 -26.45
N VAL A 82 27.27 -12.92 -27.48
CA VAL A 82 27.27 -13.82 -28.64
C VAL A 82 28.58 -13.71 -29.44
N MET A 83 29.19 -12.53 -29.58
CA MET A 83 30.48 -12.39 -30.25
C MET A 83 31.62 -13.05 -29.46
N ILE A 84 31.69 -12.82 -28.14
CA ILE A 84 32.65 -13.50 -27.26
C ILE A 84 32.46 -15.01 -27.35
N GLY A 85 31.19 -15.45 -27.30
CA GLY A 85 30.78 -16.82 -27.50
C GLY A 85 31.23 -17.40 -28.84
N ALA A 86 30.98 -16.70 -29.95
CA ALA A 86 31.39 -17.16 -31.27
C ALA A 86 32.90 -17.36 -31.35
N LEU A 87 33.69 -16.48 -30.73
CA LEU A 87 35.14 -16.62 -30.66
C LEU A 87 35.55 -17.83 -29.80
N THR A 88 34.93 -18.02 -28.63
CA THR A 88 35.30 -19.10 -27.71
C THR A 88 34.82 -20.47 -28.15
N PHE A 89 33.58 -20.59 -28.64
CA PHE A 89 32.98 -21.84 -29.12
C PHE A 89 33.41 -22.22 -30.55
N SER A 90 34.04 -21.30 -31.29
CA SER A 90 34.47 -21.60 -32.68
C SER A 90 35.40 -22.80 -32.75
N ALA A 91 36.29 -22.99 -31.76
CA ALA A 91 37.31 -24.03 -31.78
C ALA A 91 36.69 -25.45 -31.78
N GLY A 92 35.67 -25.70 -30.96
CA GLY A 92 34.95 -26.97 -30.94
C GLY A 92 34.16 -27.23 -32.23
N THR A 93 33.50 -26.20 -32.77
CA THR A 93 32.81 -26.30 -34.05
C THR A 93 33.75 -26.40 -35.25
N GLN A 94 34.97 -25.86 -35.20
CA GLN A 94 35.97 -26.01 -36.26
C GLN A 94 36.37 -27.47 -36.44
N VAL A 95 36.41 -28.27 -35.38
CA VAL A 95 36.62 -29.72 -35.46
C VAL A 95 35.48 -30.37 -36.25
N LEU A 96 34.22 -29.98 -35.98
CA LEU A 96 33.02 -30.49 -36.64
C LEU A 96 32.86 -30.00 -38.09
N THR A 97 33.30 -28.78 -38.40
CA THR A 97 33.18 -28.15 -39.72
C THR A 97 34.45 -28.27 -40.57
N SER A 98 35.51 -28.89 -40.05
CA SER A 98 36.83 -29.05 -40.70
C SER A 98 36.74 -29.63 -42.12
N ARG A 99 35.71 -30.43 -42.41
CA ARG A 99 35.45 -31.04 -43.72
C ARG A 99 34.86 -30.07 -44.77
N LEU A 100 34.52 -28.84 -44.40
CA LEU A 100 33.88 -27.85 -45.28
C LEU A 100 34.88 -26.91 -45.99
N GLY A 101 36.19 -27.14 -45.86
CA GLY A 101 37.21 -26.37 -46.57
C GLY A 101 37.17 -24.87 -46.21
N SER A 102 37.08 -24.00 -47.22
CA SER A 102 37.03 -22.53 -47.02
C SER A 102 35.80 -22.05 -46.23
N MET A 103 34.75 -22.86 -46.15
CA MET A 103 33.54 -22.57 -45.36
C MET A 103 33.63 -23.06 -43.91
N ALA A 104 34.69 -23.77 -43.53
CA ALA A 104 34.84 -24.34 -42.19
C ALA A 104 34.85 -23.27 -41.10
N LEU A 105 35.58 -22.16 -41.32
CA LEU A 105 35.70 -21.07 -40.34
C LEU A 105 34.41 -20.26 -40.21
N PRO A 106 33.75 -19.79 -41.30
CA PRO A 106 32.44 -19.16 -41.20
C PRO A 106 31.37 -20.06 -40.57
N ALA A 107 31.32 -21.35 -40.94
CA ALA A 107 30.36 -22.31 -40.38
C ALA A 107 30.64 -22.57 -38.90
N ALA A 108 31.91 -22.63 -38.48
CA ALA A 108 32.28 -22.77 -37.09
C ALA A 108 31.88 -21.54 -36.27
N MET A 109 32.14 -20.33 -36.76
CA MET A 109 31.73 -19.11 -36.07
C MET A 109 30.20 -19.03 -35.93
N ALA A 110 29.44 -19.41 -36.96
CA ALA A 110 27.98 -19.45 -36.91
C ALA A 110 27.46 -20.52 -35.92
N GLY A 111 28.04 -21.73 -35.96
CA GLY A 111 27.70 -22.80 -35.03
C GLY A 111 28.03 -22.45 -33.58
N GLY A 112 29.22 -21.88 -33.34
CA GLY A 112 29.65 -21.40 -32.03
C GLY A 112 28.79 -20.26 -31.49
N ALA A 113 28.37 -19.33 -32.35
CA ALA A 113 27.42 -18.27 -31.97
C ALA A 113 26.07 -18.85 -31.51
N LEU A 114 25.52 -19.83 -32.23
CA LEU A 114 24.26 -20.49 -31.88
C LEU A 114 24.39 -21.29 -30.57
N ALA A 115 25.47 -22.05 -30.41
CA ALA A 115 25.74 -22.80 -29.19
C ALA A 115 25.87 -21.85 -27.99
N SER A 116 26.66 -20.78 -28.13
CA SER A 116 26.83 -19.79 -27.07
C SER A 116 25.51 -19.10 -26.71
N PHE A 117 24.69 -18.74 -27.70
CA PHE A 117 23.39 -18.13 -27.44
C PHE A 117 22.47 -19.06 -26.63
N LEU A 118 22.44 -20.36 -26.96
CA LEU A 118 21.64 -21.34 -26.23
C LEU A 118 22.16 -21.57 -24.80
N VAL A 119 23.48 -21.67 -24.62
CA VAL A 119 24.08 -21.84 -23.29
C VAL A 119 23.84 -20.60 -22.44
N ASP A 120 24.04 -19.40 -22.99
CA ASP A 120 23.80 -18.12 -22.31
C ASP A 120 22.33 -17.94 -21.92
N ASP A 121 21.37 -18.21 -22.83
CA ASP A 121 19.94 -18.15 -22.53
C ASP A 121 19.54 -19.11 -21.40
N ARG A 122 20.05 -20.35 -21.43
CA ARG A 122 19.76 -21.35 -20.39
C ARG A 122 20.44 -21.01 -19.07
N ALA A 123 21.71 -20.64 -19.09
CA ALA A 123 22.42 -20.21 -17.90
C ALA A 123 21.73 -18.99 -17.26
N THR A 124 21.31 -18.00 -18.06
CA THR A 124 20.59 -16.81 -17.58
C THR A 124 19.25 -17.18 -16.96
N LYS A 125 18.50 -18.13 -17.53
CA LYS A 125 17.26 -18.63 -16.95
C LYS A 125 17.49 -19.37 -15.63
N VAL A 126 18.53 -20.20 -15.55
CA VAL A 126 18.88 -20.93 -14.31
C VAL A 126 19.26 -19.95 -13.22
N THR A 127 20.17 -19.01 -13.49
CA THR A 127 20.62 -18.02 -12.50
C THR A 127 19.46 -17.15 -12.03
N THR A 128 18.60 -16.69 -12.95
CA THR A 128 17.41 -15.91 -12.61
C THR A 128 16.46 -16.71 -11.72
N LYS A 129 16.09 -17.93 -12.12
CA LYS A 129 15.21 -18.79 -11.31
C LYS A 129 15.81 -19.10 -9.94
N ALA A 130 17.12 -19.33 -9.86
CA ALA A 130 17.79 -19.67 -8.62
C ALA A 130 17.78 -18.48 -7.65
N ARG A 131 18.00 -17.27 -8.16
CA ARG A 131 17.90 -16.02 -7.39
C ARG A 131 16.46 -15.73 -6.95
N LEU A 132 15.46 -15.95 -7.82
CA LEU A 132 14.05 -15.86 -7.45
C LEU A 132 13.72 -16.83 -6.31
N ALA A 133 14.08 -18.11 -6.45
CA ALA A 133 13.85 -19.12 -5.41
C ALA A 133 14.57 -18.78 -4.10
N HIS A 134 15.81 -18.29 -4.18
CA HIS A 134 16.55 -17.84 -3.01
C HIS A 134 15.85 -16.67 -2.31
N SER A 135 15.40 -15.67 -3.08
CA SER A 135 14.66 -14.51 -2.55
C SER A 135 13.34 -14.92 -1.89
N THR A 136 12.57 -15.82 -2.53
CA THR A 136 11.33 -16.37 -1.96
C THR A 136 11.61 -17.15 -0.67
N ASN A 137 12.62 -18.01 -0.66
CA ASN A 137 13.00 -18.77 0.55
C ASN A 137 13.49 -17.85 1.67
N GLN A 138 14.22 -16.78 1.34
CA GLN A 138 14.65 -15.79 2.31
C GLN A 138 13.43 -15.11 2.97
N ALA A 139 12.44 -14.69 2.17
CA ALA A 139 11.21 -14.09 2.68
C ALA A 139 10.37 -15.06 3.53
N LEU A 140 10.24 -16.33 3.12
CA LEU A 140 9.57 -17.35 3.94
C LEU A 140 10.34 -17.59 5.26
N SER A 141 11.68 -17.62 5.21
CA SER A 141 12.50 -17.82 6.40
C SER A 141 12.45 -16.62 7.36
N SER A 142 12.29 -15.39 6.86
CA SER A 142 12.17 -14.21 7.71
C SER A 142 10.83 -14.22 8.45
N ILE A 143 9.75 -14.63 7.80
CA ILE A 143 8.44 -14.84 8.43
C ILE A 143 8.53 -15.89 9.54
N ILE A 144 9.17 -17.03 9.27
CA ILE A 144 9.36 -18.09 10.28
C ILE A 144 10.18 -17.58 11.47
N LYS A 145 11.28 -16.87 11.23
CA LYS A 145 12.10 -16.28 12.31
C LYS A 145 11.35 -15.23 13.12
N GLN A 146 10.52 -14.41 12.47
CA GLN A 146 9.64 -13.46 13.16
C GLN A 146 8.59 -14.18 14.00
N LYS A 147 8.04 -15.28 13.47
CA LYS A 147 7.10 -16.14 14.18
C LYS A 147 7.75 -16.75 15.43
N GLU A 148 8.99 -17.21 15.34
CA GLU A 148 9.73 -17.79 16.47
C GLU A 148 10.17 -16.75 17.51
N SER A 149 10.46 -15.51 17.08
CA SER A 149 10.91 -14.45 17.98
C SER A 149 9.75 -13.74 18.71
N GLN A 150 8.54 -13.79 18.17
CA GLN A 150 7.34 -13.26 18.81
C GLN A 150 6.61 -14.37 19.57
N SER A 151 6.54 -14.23 20.90
CA SER A 151 5.76 -15.11 21.77
C SER A 151 4.26 -14.75 21.72
N PHE A 152 3.60 -14.93 20.57
CA PHE A 152 2.15 -14.81 20.53
C PHE A 152 1.54 -16.11 21.09
N ILE A 153 0.48 -15.96 21.89
CA ILE A 153 -0.07 -17.03 22.73
C ILE A 153 -1.38 -17.58 22.13
N ASN A 154 -1.87 -16.96 21.05
CA ASN A 154 -3.23 -17.18 20.56
C ASN A 154 -3.37 -17.51 19.07
N GLU A 155 -4.58 -17.95 18.71
CA GLU A 155 -4.96 -18.36 17.35
C GLU A 155 -4.87 -17.24 16.30
N LEU A 156 -5.00 -15.97 16.70
CA LEU A 156 -4.89 -14.82 15.79
C LEU A 156 -3.44 -14.60 15.35
N GLY A 157 -2.49 -14.80 16.26
CA GLY A 157 -1.05 -14.76 15.93
C GLY A 157 -0.67 -15.85 14.93
N GLU A 158 -1.16 -17.08 15.12
CA GLU A 158 -0.94 -18.16 14.17
C GLU A 158 -1.56 -17.86 12.80
N LEU A 159 -2.80 -17.36 12.79
CA LEU A 159 -3.50 -16.96 11.58
C LEU A 159 -2.72 -15.91 10.80
N TYR A 160 -2.23 -14.86 11.48
CA TYR A 160 -1.43 -13.79 10.86
C TYR A 160 -0.25 -14.33 10.06
N TYR A 161 0.62 -15.14 10.68
CA TYR A 161 1.81 -15.67 10.01
C TYR A 161 1.48 -16.74 8.97
N SER A 162 0.44 -17.54 9.19
CA SER A 162 -0.02 -18.51 8.20
C SER A 162 -0.47 -17.83 6.91
N ILE A 163 -1.15 -16.68 7.02
CA ILE A 163 -1.66 -15.90 5.88
C ILE A 163 -0.52 -15.20 5.15
N GLN A 164 0.48 -14.68 5.87
CA GLN A 164 1.68 -14.13 5.24
C GLN A 164 2.40 -15.18 4.40
N THR A 165 2.61 -16.36 4.97
CA THR A 165 3.22 -17.52 4.31
C THR A 165 2.40 -17.94 3.08
N ALA A 166 1.07 -18.02 3.23
CA ALA A 166 0.16 -18.40 2.16
C ALA A 166 0.21 -17.40 1.00
N LEU A 167 0.25 -16.09 1.26
CA LEU A 167 0.32 -15.08 0.20
C LEU A 167 1.61 -15.19 -0.62
N ILE A 168 2.76 -15.37 0.04
CA ILE A 168 4.03 -15.58 -0.67
C ILE A 168 3.97 -16.87 -1.49
N GLN A 169 3.43 -17.95 -0.94
CA GLN A 169 3.29 -19.21 -1.67
C GLN A 169 2.33 -19.10 -2.86
N GLU A 170 1.26 -18.34 -2.73
CA GLU A 170 0.29 -18.07 -3.80
C GLU A 170 0.96 -17.31 -4.97
N ILE A 171 1.71 -16.25 -4.67
CA ILE A 171 2.29 -15.36 -5.70
C ILE A 171 3.61 -15.92 -6.26
N GLU A 172 4.48 -16.43 -5.38
CA GLU A 172 5.86 -16.83 -5.70
C GLU A 172 6.10 -18.35 -5.65
N GLY A 173 5.13 -19.17 -5.22
CA GLY A 173 5.34 -20.62 -5.04
C GLY A 173 5.82 -21.36 -6.30
N LYS A 174 5.46 -20.86 -7.49
CA LYS A 174 5.98 -21.36 -8.78
C LYS A 174 7.51 -21.24 -8.92
N ASN A 175 8.14 -20.27 -8.25
CA ASN A 175 9.58 -20.06 -8.26
C ASN A 175 10.32 -21.15 -7.49
N LEU A 176 9.64 -21.87 -6.60
CA LEU A 176 10.17 -22.99 -5.81
C LEU A 176 10.09 -24.34 -6.54
N GLY A 177 9.53 -24.36 -7.76
CA GLY A 177 9.25 -25.58 -8.50
C GLY A 177 10.46 -26.28 -9.13
N LYS A 178 10.25 -27.55 -9.52
CA LYS A 178 11.26 -28.46 -10.13
C LYS A 178 11.87 -27.99 -11.46
N GLN A 179 11.35 -26.92 -12.06
CA GLN A 179 11.80 -26.42 -13.36
C GLN A 179 13.25 -25.90 -13.35
N LEU A 180 13.75 -25.52 -12.17
CA LEU A 180 15.16 -25.22 -11.91
C LEU A 180 16.10 -26.38 -12.27
N TRP A 181 15.68 -27.62 -12.01
CA TRP A 181 16.50 -28.80 -12.25
C TRP A 181 16.67 -29.08 -13.74
N ILE A 182 15.62 -28.91 -14.54
CA ILE A 182 15.67 -29.16 -15.99
C ILE A 182 16.60 -28.17 -16.68
N ASP A 183 16.44 -26.86 -16.42
CA ASP A 183 17.31 -25.85 -17.02
C ASP A 183 18.74 -25.97 -16.47
N GLY A 184 18.92 -26.36 -15.19
CA GLY A 184 20.22 -26.58 -14.57
C GLY A 184 20.99 -27.77 -15.17
N VAL A 185 20.31 -28.89 -15.40
CA VAL A 185 20.89 -30.07 -16.07
C VAL A 185 21.27 -29.74 -17.52
N LEU A 186 20.42 -29.01 -18.25
CA LEU A 186 20.73 -28.58 -19.62
C LEU A 186 21.91 -27.61 -19.67
N ALA A 187 21.93 -26.57 -18.83
CA ALA A 187 23.03 -25.62 -18.78
C ALA A 187 24.35 -26.29 -18.33
N GLY A 188 24.28 -27.17 -17.33
CA GLY A 188 25.43 -27.94 -16.82
C GLY A 188 25.98 -28.92 -17.86
N SER A 189 25.13 -29.67 -18.55
CA SER A 189 25.56 -30.62 -19.58
C SER A 189 26.18 -29.93 -20.80
N LEU A 190 25.60 -28.82 -21.27
CA LEU A 190 26.19 -28.03 -22.36
C LEU A 190 27.52 -27.40 -21.95
N SER A 191 27.63 -26.89 -20.72
CA SER A 191 28.88 -26.36 -20.17
C SER A 191 29.97 -27.43 -20.03
N ALA A 192 29.60 -28.64 -19.61
CA ALA A 192 30.53 -29.76 -19.48
C ALA A 192 31.02 -30.27 -20.85
N ALA A 193 30.13 -30.34 -21.84
CA ALA A 193 30.50 -30.65 -23.23
C ALA A 193 31.51 -29.62 -23.76
N GLU A 194 31.24 -28.33 -23.54
CA GLU A 194 32.12 -27.24 -23.96
C GLU A 194 33.49 -27.28 -23.27
N PHE A 195 33.51 -27.49 -21.96
CA PHE A 195 34.76 -27.68 -21.21
C PHE A 195 35.57 -28.86 -21.76
N THR A 196 34.91 -29.99 -22.03
CA THR A 196 35.58 -31.21 -22.52
C THR A 196 36.22 -30.98 -23.89
N ILE A 197 35.50 -30.28 -24.79
CA ILE A 197 36.00 -29.96 -26.13
C ILE A 197 37.17 -28.98 -26.04
N ASN A 198 37.03 -27.91 -25.25
CA ASN A 198 38.10 -26.92 -25.07
C ASN A 198 39.34 -27.55 -24.41
N PHE A 199 39.15 -28.45 -23.44
CA PHE A 199 40.24 -29.17 -22.81
C PHE A 199 41.00 -30.05 -23.80
N TRP A 200 40.29 -30.78 -24.67
CA TRP A 200 40.92 -31.59 -25.71
C TRP A 200 41.75 -30.74 -26.69
N ILE A 201 41.23 -29.57 -27.09
CA ILE A 201 41.93 -28.64 -27.99
C ILE A 201 43.18 -28.07 -27.31
N VAL A 202 43.06 -27.60 -26.07
CA VAL A 202 44.18 -27.01 -25.33
C VAL A 202 45.26 -28.06 -25.04
N ALA A 203 44.87 -29.29 -24.70
CA ALA A 203 45.80 -30.40 -24.49
C ALA A 203 46.56 -30.79 -25.77
N GLN A 204 45.93 -30.66 -26.95
CA GLN A 204 46.61 -30.87 -28.24
C GLN A 204 47.60 -29.77 -28.61
N LEU A 205 47.37 -28.54 -28.13
CA LEU A 205 48.29 -27.41 -28.36
C LEU A 205 49.56 -27.50 -27.49
N GLY A 206 49.60 -28.39 -26.51
CA GLY A 206 50.80 -28.71 -25.73
C GLY A 206 51.37 -27.51 -24.99
N LEU A 207 50.52 -26.72 -24.34
CA LEU A 207 50.95 -25.49 -23.67
C LEU A 207 51.95 -25.80 -22.54
N PRO A 208 53.04 -25.03 -22.42
CA PRO A 208 54.02 -25.20 -21.35
C PRO A 208 53.34 -24.89 -20.00
N GLY A 209 53.14 -25.92 -19.18
CA GLY A 209 52.35 -25.77 -17.94
C GLY A 209 51.71 -27.05 -17.39
N GLY A 210 51.53 -28.07 -18.23
CA GLY A 210 50.88 -29.33 -17.87
C GLY A 210 49.35 -29.22 -17.71
N LEU A 211 48.71 -30.36 -17.44
CA LEU A 211 47.25 -30.54 -17.48
C LEU A 211 46.45 -29.51 -16.66
N LEU A 212 47.04 -28.94 -15.59
CA LEU A 212 46.37 -27.95 -14.74
C LEU A 212 46.20 -26.60 -15.45
N ILE A 213 47.22 -26.11 -16.16
CA ILE A 213 47.10 -24.84 -16.91
C ILE A 213 46.15 -25.03 -18.10
N GLU A 214 46.17 -26.21 -18.71
CA GLU A 214 45.27 -26.57 -19.81
C GLU A 214 43.80 -26.62 -19.35
N ALA A 215 43.52 -27.17 -18.16
CA ALA A 215 42.19 -27.17 -17.55
C ALA A 215 41.70 -25.76 -17.21
N ILE A 216 42.57 -24.89 -16.68
CA ILE A 216 42.22 -23.49 -16.41
C ILE A 216 41.85 -22.78 -17.71
N ALA A 217 42.69 -22.89 -18.74
CA ALA A 217 42.44 -22.29 -20.04
C ALA A 217 41.13 -22.79 -20.68
N ALA A 218 40.83 -24.10 -20.57
CA ALA A 218 39.60 -24.70 -21.07
C ALA A 218 38.33 -24.25 -20.31
N SER A 219 38.46 -23.85 -19.04
CA SER A 219 37.34 -23.39 -18.21
C SER A 219 36.96 -21.93 -18.43
N LEU A 220 37.87 -21.11 -19.00
CA LEU A 220 37.65 -19.68 -19.18
C LEU A 220 36.41 -19.35 -20.02
N PRO A 221 36.17 -19.98 -21.19
CA PRO A 221 34.94 -19.79 -21.96
C PRO A 221 33.66 -20.03 -21.16
N VAL A 222 33.60 -21.18 -20.48
CA VAL A 222 32.44 -21.58 -19.67
C VAL A 222 32.21 -20.55 -18.55
N THR A 223 33.28 -20.17 -17.86
CA THR A 223 33.22 -19.19 -16.76
C THR A 223 32.72 -17.83 -17.24
N LEU A 224 33.21 -17.35 -18.38
CA LEU A 224 32.77 -16.07 -18.96
C LEU A 224 31.29 -16.07 -19.32
N ILE A 225 30.76 -17.18 -19.84
CA ILE A 225 29.33 -17.31 -20.16
C ILE A 225 28.50 -17.30 -18.88
N TRP A 226 28.91 -17.99 -17.82
CA TRP A 226 28.19 -17.97 -16.54
C TRP A 226 28.26 -16.59 -15.86
N ILE A 227 29.38 -15.87 -15.98
CA ILE A 227 29.49 -14.47 -15.52
C ILE A 227 28.55 -13.58 -16.34
N ALA A 228 28.56 -13.71 -17.66
CA ALA A 228 27.66 -12.97 -18.55
C ALA A 228 26.19 -13.26 -18.22
N ALA A 229 25.83 -14.52 -18.03
CA ALA A 229 24.49 -14.94 -17.63
C ALA A 229 24.08 -14.42 -16.25
N ALA A 230 25.00 -14.38 -15.29
CA ALA A 230 24.76 -13.79 -13.97
C ALA A 230 24.55 -12.27 -14.05
N PHE A 231 25.30 -11.59 -14.92
CA PHE A 231 25.14 -10.16 -15.20
C PHE A 231 23.81 -9.88 -15.90
N GLN A 232 23.48 -10.63 -16.96
CA GLN A 232 22.21 -10.51 -17.69
C GLN A 232 21.01 -10.80 -16.79
N SER A 233 21.10 -11.81 -15.93
CA SER A 233 20.08 -12.10 -14.93
C SER A 233 19.85 -10.92 -14.00
N ASP A 234 20.92 -10.28 -13.52
CA ASP A 234 20.84 -9.18 -12.54
C ASP A 234 20.30 -7.88 -13.16
N HIS A 235 20.76 -7.56 -14.36
CA HIS A 235 20.49 -6.27 -14.98
C HIS A 235 19.27 -6.28 -15.90
N PHE A 236 18.84 -7.44 -16.41
CA PHE A 236 17.76 -7.52 -17.41
C PHE A 236 16.58 -8.34 -16.93
N GLU A 237 16.80 -9.58 -16.51
CA GLU A 237 15.69 -10.49 -16.22
C GLU A 237 15.07 -10.26 -14.84
N LEU A 238 15.88 -10.08 -13.78
CA LEU A 238 15.38 -9.84 -12.43
C LEU A 238 14.56 -8.56 -12.27
N PRO A 239 14.96 -7.40 -12.84
CA PRO A 239 14.16 -6.18 -12.74
C PRO A 239 12.74 -6.36 -13.31
N GLU A 240 12.63 -7.00 -14.47
CA GLU A 240 11.33 -7.30 -15.10
C GLU A 240 10.49 -8.28 -14.24
N LYS A 241 11.11 -9.34 -13.71
CA LYS A 241 10.41 -10.32 -12.86
C LYS A 241 9.97 -9.72 -11.53
N PHE A 242 10.79 -8.87 -10.92
CA PHE A 242 10.45 -8.22 -9.66
C PHE A 242 9.38 -7.14 -9.83
N ALA A 243 9.39 -6.40 -10.94
CA ALA A 243 8.28 -5.51 -11.28
C ALA A 243 6.96 -6.29 -11.44
N ASP A 244 6.97 -7.43 -12.15
CA ASP A 244 5.80 -8.31 -12.27
C ASP A 244 5.33 -8.88 -10.92
N LEU A 245 6.26 -9.17 -9.99
CA LEU A 245 5.91 -9.58 -8.64
C LEU A 245 5.30 -8.44 -7.82
N MET A 246 5.87 -7.23 -7.87
CA MET A 246 5.32 -6.06 -7.17
C MET A 246 3.85 -5.82 -7.56
N ASN A 247 3.54 -5.86 -8.86
CA ASN A 247 2.16 -5.71 -9.36
C ASN A 247 1.19 -6.79 -8.84
N LYS A 248 1.69 -7.96 -8.45
CA LYS A 248 0.87 -9.03 -7.86
C LYS A 248 0.65 -8.87 -6.37
N TYR A 249 1.55 -8.16 -5.69
CA TYR A 249 1.39 -7.82 -4.27
C TYR A 249 0.54 -6.55 -4.07
N GLU A 250 0.48 -5.64 -5.04
CA GLU A 250 -0.30 -4.40 -4.96
C GLU A 250 -1.77 -4.61 -4.53
N PRO A 251 -2.53 -5.59 -5.05
CA PRO A 251 -3.92 -5.82 -4.63
C PRO A 251 -4.09 -6.24 -3.17
N ALA A 252 -3.02 -6.71 -2.52
CA ALA A 252 -3.04 -7.10 -1.11
C ALA A 252 -2.75 -5.94 -0.15
N LEU A 253 -2.35 -4.77 -0.67
CA LEU A 253 -2.06 -3.58 0.13
C LEU A 253 -3.34 -2.98 0.72
N PHE A 254 -3.23 -2.55 1.97
CA PHE A 254 -4.22 -1.73 2.65
C PHE A 254 -3.52 -0.51 3.26
N PRO A 255 -3.97 0.71 2.97
CA PRO A 255 -5.07 1.06 2.06
C PRO A 255 -4.72 0.80 0.57
N PRO A 256 -5.71 0.49 -0.29
CA PRO A 256 -5.49 0.31 -1.72
C PRO A 256 -4.80 1.51 -2.40
N VAL A 257 -3.90 1.21 -3.33
CA VAL A 257 -3.17 2.23 -4.11
C VAL A 257 -4.13 2.93 -5.08
N GLY A 258 -3.97 4.25 -5.24
CA GLY A 258 -4.70 5.04 -6.25
C GLY A 258 -6.01 5.68 -5.78
N MET A 259 -6.35 5.61 -4.49
CA MET A 259 -7.45 6.40 -3.93
C MET A 259 -7.17 7.91 -3.93
N THR A 260 -8.23 8.71 -4.00
CA THR A 260 -8.14 10.15 -3.73
C THR A 260 -7.84 10.41 -2.24
N GLU A 261 -7.27 11.58 -1.93
CA GLU A 261 -6.96 11.94 -0.52
C GLU A 261 -8.22 11.93 0.37
N GLU A 262 -9.37 12.34 -0.17
CA GLU A 262 -10.64 12.38 0.55
C GLU A 262 -11.19 10.97 0.82
N GLU A 263 -11.20 10.09 -0.18
CA GLU A 263 -11.60 8.70 -0.01
C GLU A 263 -10.70 7.97 1.01
N LEU A 264 -9.39 8.20 0.94
CA LEU A 264 -8.43 7.64 1.88
C LEU A 264 -8.69 8.15 3.31
N HIS A 265 -8.97 9.45 3.46
CA HIS A 265 -9.31 10.03 4.76
C HIS A 265 -10.55 9.36 5.36
N ASN A 266 -11.59 9.21 4.56
CA ASN A 266 -12.87 8.64 4.98
C ASN A 266 -12.72 7.16 5.34
N LEU A 267 -12.02 6.39 4.50
CA LEU A 267 -11.71 4.98 4.75
C LEU A 267 -10.98 4.79 6.09
N LEU A 268 -9.87 5.50 6.29
CA LEU A 268 -9.06 5.36 7.51
C LEU A 268 -9.82 5.79 8.76
N THR A 269 -10.66 6.81 8.67
CA THR A 269 -11.48 7.29 9.81
C THR A 269 -12.52 6.25 10.20
N MET A 270 -13.23 5.69 9.22
CA MET A 270 -14.20 4.62 9.45
C MET A 270 -13.53 3.38 10.05
N GLU A 271 -12.35 3.01 9.54
CA GLU A 271 -11.61 1.84 9.99
C GLU A 271 -11.10 2.01 11.42
N ILE A 272 -10.54 3.16 11.78
CA ILE A 272 -10.17 3.45 13.18
C ILE A 272 -11.36 3.30 14.12
N ALA A 273 -12.52 3.87 13.78
CA ALA A 273 -13.71 3.76 14.62
C ALA A 273 -14.16 2.29 14.80
N GLN A 274 -14.07 1.49 13.73
CA GLN A 274 -14.38 0.06 13.80
C GLN A 274 -13.39 -0.72 14.66
N GLU A 275 -12.08 -0.46 14.54
CA GLU A 275 -11.08 -1.15 15.37
C GLU A 275 -11.14 -0.71 16.83
N GLN A 276 -11.42 0.57 17.10
CA GLN A 276 -11.66 1.07 18.47
C GLN A 276 -12.88 0.40 19.10
N ARG A 277 -13.95 0.17 18.34
CA ARG A 277 -15.11 -0.57 18.82
C ARG A 277 -14.74 -1.99 19.19
N ILE A 278 -14.01 -2.71 18.32
CA ILE A 278 -13.58 -4.08 18.60
C ILE A 278 -12.69 -4.10 19.86
N ASP A 279 -11.72 -3.20 19.95
CA ASP A 279 -10.80 -3.10 21.07
C ASP A 279 -11.54 -2.84 22.40
N TYR A 280 -12.52 -1.93 22.40
CA TYR A 280 -13.37 -1.67 23.56
C TYR A 280 -14.11 -2.94 24.03
N LEU A 281 -14.71 -3.69 23.10
CA LEU A 281 -15.45 -4.91 23.42
C LEU A 281 -14.53 -6.03 23.91
N VAL A 282 -13.33 -6.13 23.31
CA VAL A 282 -12.31 -7.10 23.74
C VAL A 282 -11.85 -6.79 25.16
N LYS A 283 -11.59 -5.52 25.48
CA LYS A 283 -11.25 -5.10 26.85
C LYS A 283 -12.34 -5.44 27.84
N PHE A 284 -13.60 -5.14 27.51
CA PHE A 284 -14.73 -5.53 28.35
C PHE A 284 -14.78 -7.05 28.61
N VAL A 285 -14.51 -7.89 27.61
CA VAL A 285 -14.48 -9.35 27.80
C VAL A 285 -13.25 -9.82 28.59
N ALA A 286 -12.12 -9.14 28.45
CA ALA A 286 -10.87 -9.49 29.11
C ALA A 286 -10.85 -9.09 30.59
N GLU A 287 -11.26 -7.87 30.88
CA GLU A 287 -11.10 -7.20 32.18
C GLU A 287 -12.44 -7.08 32.93
N GLY A 288 -13.57 -7.15 32.22
CA GLY A 288 -14.88 -6.82 32.76
C GLY A 288 -15.16 -5.33 32.70
N ASP A 289 -16.12 -4.88 33.52
CA ASP A 289 -16.37 -3.45 33.74
C ASP A 289 -16.13 -3.11 35.21
N ASP A 290 -15.09 -2.31 35.45
CA ASP A 290 -14.71 -1.84 36.78
C ASP A 290 -15.83 -1.05 37.48
N SER A 291 -16.70 -0.38 36.70
CA SER A 291 -17.82 0.38 37.25
C SER A 291 -18.98 -0.51 37.69
N GLY A 292 -18.98 -1.79 37.29
CA GLY A 292 -20.04 -2.76 37.54
C GLY A 292 -21.37 -2.39 36.87
N ARG A 293 -21.40 -1.39 35.99
CA ARG A 293 -22.59 -0.92 35.29
C ARG A 293 -22.94 -1.82 34.10
N LEU A 294 -21.94 -2.31 33.39
CA LEU A 294 -22.08 -3.18 32.23
C LEU A 294 -22.07 -4.64 32.67
N LYS A 295 -23.18 -5.34 32.42
CA LYS A 295 -23.36 -6.72 32.89
C LYS A 295 -23.06 -7.77 31.82
N ASN A 296 -23.25 -7.41 30.56
CA ASN A 296 -23.07 -8.30 29.43
C ASN A 296 -22.57 -7.54 28.20
N LEU A 297 -22.22 -8.29 27.16
CA LEU A 297 -21.67 -7.73 25.93
C LEU A 297 -22.66 -6.82 25.17
N PRO A 298 -23.96 -7.15 25.04
CA PRO A 298 -24.93 -6.23 24.43
C PRO A 298 -24.97 -4.85 25.10
N MET A 299 -24.88 -4.79 26.43
CA MET A 299 -24.79 -3.52 27.15
C MET A 299 -23.50 -2.77 26.82
N ALA A 300 -22.36 -3.46 26.74
CA ALA A 300 -21.08 -2.85 26.37
C ALA A 300 -21.11 -2.31 24.92
N GLU A 301 -21.70 -3.06 23.98
CA GLU A 301 -21.88 -2.60 22.60
C GLU A 301 -22.74 -1.34 22.53
N ALA A 302 -23.88 -1.33 23.24
CA ALA A 302 -24.76 -0.17 23.28
C ALA A 302 -24.11 1.01 24.00
N ASP A 303 -23.31 0.78 25.04
CA ASP A 303 -22.60 1.84 25.74
C ASP A 303 -21.55 2.54 24.86
N TYR A 304 -20.77 1.75 24.12
CA TYR A 304 -19.83 2.29 23.15
C TYR A 304 -20.56 3.17 22.10
N ASP A 305 -21.65 2.62 21.53
CA ASP A 305 -22.46 3.33 20.53
C ASP A 305 -23.05 4.64 21.13
N ILE A 306 -23.54 4.63 22.38
CA ILE A 306 -24.04 5.82 23.09
C ILE A 306 -22.95 6.89 23.22
N ASN A 307 -21.75 6.51 23.63
CA ASN A 307 -20.65 7.45 23.81
C ASN A 307 -20.23 8.06 22.45
N GLN A 308 -20.13 7.25 21.40
CA GLN A 308 -19.82 7.74 20.05
C GLN A 308 -20.88 8.72 19.53
N ILE A 309 -22.17 8.43 19.73
CA ILE A 309 -23.26 9.31 19.29
C ILE A 309 -23.25 10.63 20.08
N ARG A 310 -22.97 10.57 21.39
CA ARG A 310 -22.81 11.78 22.23
C ARG A 310 -21.66 12.65 21.76
N ASP A 311 -20.50 12.05 21.50
CA ASP A 311 -19.32 12.75 21.00
C ASP A 311 -19.61 13.38 19.63
N ARG A 312 -20.29 12.66 18.72
CA ARG A 312 -20.68 13.21 17.42
C ARG A 312 -21.68 14.35 17.55
N LYS A 313 -22.67 14.23 18.43
CA LYS A 313 -23.63 15.33 18.71
C LYS A 313 -22.89 16.57 19.20
N TYR A 314 -21.96 16.42 20.14
CA TYR A 314 -21.16 17.53 20.64
C TYR A 314 -20.28 18.17 19.54
N GLN A 315 -19.68 17.36 18.67
CA GLN A 315 -18.94 17.86 17.51
C GLN A 315 -19.85 18.66 16.56
N LEU A 316 -21.06 18.18 16.27
CA LEU A 316 -22.01 18.90 15.42
C LEU A 316 -22.43 20.25 16.02
N GLU A 317 -22.59 20.32 17.34
CA GLU A 317 -22.86 21.57 18.05
C GLU A 317 -21.70 22.57 17.90
N GLN A 318 -20.45 22.09 18.05
CA GLN A 318 -19.26 22.92 17.82
C GLN A 318 -19.11 23.35 16.34
N GLU A 319 -19.32 22.44 15.39
CA GLU A 319 -19.28 22.71 13.95
C GLU A 319 -20.32 23.77 13.55
N ARG A 320 -21.52 23.69 14.14
CA ARG A 320 -22.57 24.70 13.98
C ARG A 320 -22.10 26.06 14.47
N ASP A 321 -21.59 26.14 15.70
CA ASP A 321 -21.19 27.40 16.32
C ASP A 321 -20.05 28.06 15.51
N ILE A 322 -19.06 27.27 15.06
CA ILE A 322 -17.99 27.71 14.18
C ILE A 322 -18.55 28.22 12.84
N ALA A 323 -19.48 27.50 12.21
CA ALA A 323 -20.07 27.92 10.93
C ALA A 323 -20.83 29.24 11.06
N VAL A 324 -21.57 29.44 12.17
CA VAL A 324 -22.24 30.71 12.48
C VAL A 324 -21.22 31.83 12.65
N GLU A 325 -20.17 31.62 13.45
CA GLU A 325 -19.13 32.63 13.67
C GLU A 325 -18.42 33.02 12.38
N GLN A 326 -18.04 32.03 11.56
CA GLN A 326 -17.41 32.26 10.25
C GLN A 326 -18.30 33.07 9.33
N ARG A 327 -19.60 32.75 9.27
CA ARG A 327 -20.54 33.49 8.42
C ARG A 327 -20.74 34.92 8.91
N LEU A 328 -20.87 35.13 10.22
CA LEU A 328 -20.95 36.46 10.83
C LEU A 328 -19.69 37.29 10.56
N PHE A 329 -18.51 36.67 10.63
CA PHE A 329 -17.24 37.32 10.31
C PHE A 329 -17.18 37.72 8.83
N ALA A 330 -17.55 36.83 7.92
CA ALA A 330 -17.62 37.11 6.49
C ALA A 330 -18.59 38.26 6.20
N HIS A 331 -19.77 38.27 6.83
CA HIS A 331 -20.74 39.35 6.68
C HIS A 331 -20.21 40.71 7.16
N ARG A 332 -19.49 40.75 8.30
CA ARG A 332 -18.82 41.98 8.76
C ARG A 332 -17.79 42.48 7.75
N ALA A 333 -17.02 41.58 7.15
CA ALA A 333 -16.05 41.92 6.12
C ALA A 333 -16.74 42.47 4.84
N GLU A 334 -17.84 41.84 4.42
CA GLU A 334 -18.67 42.30 3.29
C GLU A 334 -19.21 43.72 3.53
N ILE A 335 -19.79 44.00 4.71
CA ILE A 335 -20.29 45.33 5.08
C ILE A 335 -19.16 46.37 5.08
N ASN A 336 -18.00 46.03 5.67
CA ASN A 336 -16.87 46.96 5.73
C ASN A 336 -16.29 47.30 4.36
N ASN A 337 -16.36 46.37 3.39
CA ASN A 337 -15.86 46.58 2.04
C ASN A 337 -16.89 47.26 1.11
N LEU A 338 -18.17 47.28 1.51
CA LEU A 338 -19.28 47.77 0.70
C LEU A 338 -19.09 49.21 0.19
N PRO A 339 -18.60 50.19 0.99
CA PRO A 339 -18.34 51.54 0.51
C PRO A 339 -17.32 51.63 -0.64
N ASN A 340 -16.44 50.64 -0.79
CA ASN A 340 -15.43 50.62 -1.84
C ASN A 340 -15.94 50.00 -3.16
N GLN A 341 -17.13 49.38 -3.13
CA GLN A 341 -17.75 48.73 -4.28
C GLN A 341 -18.76 49.62 -5.01
N PHE A 342 -18.96 50.86 -4.55
CA PHE A 342 -19.90 51.78 -5.18
C PHE A 342 -19.40 52.16 -6.59
N PRO A 343 -20.19 51.92 -7.66
CA PRO A 343 -19.82 52.30 -9.01
C PRO A 343 -19.86 53.83 -9.13
N ILE A 344 -18.69 54.44 -9.27
CA ILE A 344 -18.57 55.90 -9.40
C ILE A 344 -19.10 56.29 -10.79
N PRO A 345 -20.12 57.16 -10.90
CA PRO A 345 -20.60 57.64 -12.19
C PRO A 345 -19.49 58.44 -12.91
N GLU A 346 -19.29 58.23 -14.21
CA GLU A 346 -18.39 59.08 -15.00
C GLU A 346 -18.95 60.51 -15.05
N VAL A 347 -18.27 61.46 -14.41
CA VAL A 347 -18.66 62.87 -14.42
C VAL A 347 -17.77 63.62 -15.41
N ASN A 348 -18.35 64.11 -16.52
CA ASN A 348 -17.68 65.10 -17.37
C ASN A 348 -17.58 66.43 -16.62
N LEU A 349 -16.35 66.84 -16.29
CA LEU A 349 -16.03 68.05 -15.50
C LEU A 349 -15.75 69.29 -16.36
N THR A 350 -15.69 69.14 -17.68
CA THR A 350 -15.35 70.21 -18.63
C THR A 350 -16.45 71.28 -18.69
N GLY A 351 -16.09 72.53 -18.34
CA GLY A 351 -16.98 73.70 -18.46
C GLY A 351 -17.91 73.96 -17.28
N LEU A 352 -17.79 73.23 -16.16
CA LEU A 352 -18.61 73.45 -14.96
C LEU A 352 -18.00 74.48 -14.01
N SER A 353 -18.84 75.29 -13.36
CA SER A 353 -18.40 76.22 -12.31
C SER A 353 -18.00 75.47 -11.02
N PRO A 354 -17.13 76.04 -10.15
CA PRO A 354 -16.74 75.42 -8.88
C PRO A 354 -17.93 75.06 -7.97
N GLN A 355 -19.04 75.80 -8.06
CA GLN A 355 -20.27 75.51 -7.32
C GLN A 355 -20.99 74.27 -7.90
N GLN A 356 -21.04 74.14 -9.23
CA GLN A 356 -21.65 72.98 -9.90
C GLN A 356 -20.86 71.69 -9.69
N ILE A 357 -19.54 71.78 -9.51
CA ILE A 357 -18.68 70.64 -9.14
C ILE A 357 -19.03 70.15 -7.72
N LYS A 358 -19.10 71.07 -6.73
CA LYS A 358 -19.50 70.73 -5.36
C LYS A 358 -20.90 70.12 -5.26
N GLU A 359 -21.87 70.67 -5.97
CA GLU A 359 -23.23 70.11 -5.99
C GLU A 359 -23.27 68.69 -6.57
N LYS A 360 -22.45 68.39 -7.59
CA LYS A 360 -22.34 67.04 -8.16
C LYS A 360 -21.64 66.07 -7.21
N GLU A 361 -20.57 66.49 -6.54
CA GLU A 361 -19.89 65.69 -5.51
C GLU A 361 -20.82 65.35 -4.34
N GLU A 362 -21.62 66.31 -3.87
CA GLU A 362 -22.63 66.08 -2.83
C GLU A 362 -23.72 65.10 -3.28
N LYS A 363 -24.20 65.22 -4.52
CA LYS A 363 -25.16 64.27 -5.10
C LYS A 363 -24.60 62.85 -5.18
N ILE A 364 -23.33 62.69 -5.60
CA ILE A 364 -22.67 61.37 -5.64
C ILE A 364 -22.50 60.81 -4.23
N LYS A 365 -22.15 61.65 -3.25
CA LYS A 365 -22.05 61.25 -1.84
C LYS A 365 -23.39 60.78 -1.28
N GLN A 366 -24.48 61.47 -1.60
CA GLN A 366 -25.84 61.08 -1.22
C GLN A 366 -26.26 59.76 -1.90
N GLN A 367 -26.02 59.62 -3.20
CA GLN A 367 -26.30 58.37 -3.94
C GLN A 367 -25.51 57.19 -3.37
N LYS A 368 -24.23 57.39 -3.06
CA LYS A 368 -23.38 56.40 -2.38
C LYS A 368 -23.97 55.99 -1.04
N ALA A 369 -24.41 56.93 -0.22
CA ALA A 369 -25.03 56.63 1.08
C ALA A 369 -26.32 55.80 0.93
N ILE A 370 -27.20 56.17 0.00
CA ILE A 370 -28.46 55.44 -0.28
C ILE A 370 -28.16 54.02 -0.77
N TRP A 371 -27.24 53.88 -1.72
CA TRP A 371 -26.84 52.58 -2.26
C TRP A 371 -26.23 51.68 -1.19
N VAL A 372 -25.32 52.23 -0.36
CA VAL A 372 -24.71 51.49 0.76
C VAL A 372 -25.80 51.03 1.73
N GLN A 373 -26.79 51.87 2.05
CA GLN A 373 -27.89 51.52 2.93
C GLN A 373 -28.76 50.39 2.36
N GLN A 374 -29.14 50.47 1.07
CA GLN A 374 -29.92 49.43 0.39
C GLN A 374 -29.17 48.10 0.36
N LYS A 375 -27.91 48.11 -0.06
CA LYS A 375 -27.09 46.89 -0.12
C LYS A 375 -26.78 46.30 1.25
N THR A 376 -26.62 47.14 2.27
CA THR A 376 -26.51 46.66 3.65
C THR A 376 -27.78 45.94 4.10
N ALA A 377 -28.97 46.43 3.72
CA ALA A 377 -30.24 45.75 4.03
C ALA A 377 -30.36 44.41 3.30
N GLU A 378 -29.97 44.35 2.02
CA GLU A 378 -29.91 43.09 1.25
C GLU A 378 -28.95 42.07 1.89
N LEU A 379 -27.73 42.49 2.25
CA LEU A 379 -26.76 41.60 2.90
C LEU A 379 -27.26 41.10 4.26
N LYS A 380 -27.99 41.91 5.02
CA LYS A 380 -28.60 41.48 6.28
C LYS A 380 -29.67 40.42 6.07
N ALA A 381 -30.52 40.58 5.04
CA ALA A 381 -31.51 39.57 4.68
C ALA A 381 -30.86 38.25 4.24
N ASN A 382 -29.79 38.34 3.44
CA ASN A 382 -29.00 37.16 3.04
C ASN A 382 -28.36 36.47 4.25
N LEU A 383 -27.76 37.23 5.18
CA LEU A 383 -27.22 36.68 6.42
C LEU A 383 -28.29 35.94 7.22
N GLU A 384 -29.48 36.53 7.39
CA GLU A 384 -30.57 35.88 8.12
C GLU A 384 -30.98 34.55 7.47
N GLN A 385 -31.05 34.53 6.14
CA GLN A 385 -31.33 33.30 5.38
C GLN A 385 -30.21 32.26 5.54
N ASP A 386 -28.94 32.67 5.43
CA ASP A 386 -27.79 31.78 5.59
C ASP A 386 -27.75 31.17 7.00
N LEU A 387 -28.01 31.98 8.04
CA LEU A 387 -28.08 31.50 9.42
C LEU A 387 -29.23 30.51 9.62
N LYS A 388 -30.39 30.73 8.98
CA LYS A 388 -31.51 29.77 8.99
C LYS A 388 -31.12 28.45 8.32
N ILE A 389 -30.40 28.49 7.20
CA ILE A 389 -29.93 27.28 6.49
C ILE A 389 -28.93 26.51 7.36
N ILE A 390 -27.96 27.21 7.97
CA ILE A 390 -26.98 26.62 8.88
C ILE A 390 -27.70 25.97 10.06
N ALA A 391 -28.61 26.70 10.73
CA ALA A 391 -29.39 26.18 11.85
C ALA A 391 -30.17 24.92 11.45
N HIS A 392 -30.95 24.98 10.38
CA HIS A 392 -31.76 23.85 9.92
C HIS A 392 -30.93 22.60 9.59
N ARG A 393 -29.78 22.78 8.92
CA ARG A 393 -28.87 21.68 8.58
C ARG A 393 -28.36 20.95 9.83
N TYR A 394 -27.83 21.70 10.79
CA TYR A 394 -27.25 21.10 12.00
C TYR A 394 -28.34 20.61 12.96
N GLU A 395 -29.47 21.30 13.11
CA GLU A 395 -30.61 20.82 13.90
C GLU A 395 -31.12 19.46 13.39
N THR A 396 -31.21 19.29 12.06
CA THR A 396 -31.61 18.00 11.47
C THR A 396 -30.63 16.88 11.83
N GLN A 397 -29.32 17.14 11.73
CA GLN A 397 -28.29 16.14 12.06
C GLN A 397 -28.22 15.84 13.57
N ILE A 398 -28.35 16.87 14.41
CA ILE A 398 -28.41 16.71 15.87
C ILE A 398 -29.64 15.90 16.28
N LYS A 399 -30.79 16.19 15.67
CA LYS A 399 -32.03 15.44 15.92
C LYS A 399 -31.88 13.97 15.51
N GLN A 400 -31.24 13.69 14.37
CA GLN A 400 -30.92 12.31 14.00
C GLN A 400 -30.07 11.62 15.08
N CYS A 401 -29.04 12.29 15.60
CA CYS A 401 -28.25 11.74 16.71
C CYS A 401 -29.09 11.49 17.97
N GLU A 402 -30.09 12.31 18.28
CA GLU A 402 -31.00 12.11 19.42
C GLU A 402 -31.94 10.91 19.21
N GLU A 403 -32.45 10.73 18.00
CA GLU A 403 -33.26 9.58 17.60
C GLU A 403 -32.42 8.29 17.70
N ASP A 404 -31.22 8.29 17.12
CA ASP A 404 -30.27 7.16 17.19
C ASP A 404 -29.89 6.84 18.64
N LEU A 405 -29.62 7.87 19.47
CA LEU A 405 -29.29 7.70 20.88
C LEU A 405 -30.43 7.04 21.65
N THR A 406 -31.68 7.41 21.35
CA THR A 406 -32.87 6.79 21.96
C THR A 406 -32.98 5.30 21.58
N GLU A 407 -32.72 4.95 20.33
CA GLU A 407 -32.71 3.56 19.86
C GLU A 407 -31.61 2.75 20.54
N VAL A 408 -30.39 3.29 20.63
CA VAL A 408 -29.26 2.59 21.28
C VAL A 408 -29.50 2.45 22.78
N GLN A 409 -30.07 3.46 23.44
CA GLN A 409 -30.49 3.35 24.83
C GLN A 409 -31.52 2.24 25.00
N LYS A 410 -32.48 2.08 24.09
CA LYS A 410 -33.42 0.96 24.14
C LYS A 410 -32.68 -0.38 24.08
N ARG A 411 -31.72 -0.55 23.16
CA ARG A 411 -30.87 -1.76 23.07
C ARG A 411 -30.08 -2.00 24.36
N TYR A 412 -29.59 -0.95 25.01
CA TYR A 412 -28.91 -1.04 26.30
C TYR A 412 -29.83 -1.61 27.39
N HIS A 413 -31.05 -1.10 27.51
CA HIS A 413 -32.03 -1.58 28.49
C HIS A 413 -32.47 -3.02 28.18
N GLU A 414 -32.74 -3.35 26.92
CA GLU A 414 -33.04 -4.73 26.50
C GLU A 414 -31.89 -5.69 26.85
N GLY A 415 -30.64 -5.24 26.74
CA GLY A 415 -29.48 -5.99 27.17
C GLY A 415 -29.47 -6.23 28.68
N TYR A 416 -29.84 -5.23 29.46
CA TYR A 416 -29.97 -5.36 30.92
C TYR A 416 -31.10 -6.31 31.33
N ASP A 417 -32.28 -6.19 30.73
CA ASP A 417 -33.44 -7.04 31.01
C ASP A 417 -33.12 -8.52 30.76
N ARG A 418 -32.46 -8.84 29.64
CA ARG A 418 -32.00 -10.22 29.35
C ARG A 418 -31.03 -10.76 30.38
N TRP A 419 -30.12 -9.92 30.87
CA TRP A 419 -29.19 -10.35 31.93
C TRP A 419 -29.94 -10.67 33.22
N GLN A 420 -30.95 -9.87 33.59
CA GLN A 420 -31.77 -10.17 34.76
C GLN A 420 -32.54 -11.49 34.60
N GLU A 421 -33.12 -11.75 33.43
CA GLU A 421 -33.82 -13.01 33.14
C GLU A 421 -32.90 -14.24 33.21
N ASP A 422 -31.64 -14.09 32.80
CA ASP A 422 -30.64 -15.17 32.82
C ASP A 422 -30.05 -15.42 34.24
N ASP A 423 -29.98 -14.39 35.09
CA ASP A 423 -29.43 -14.47 36.47
C ASP A 423 -30.50 -14.79 37.53
N GLU A 424 -31.80 -14.72 37.23
CA GLU A 424 -32.83 -15.22 38.14
C GLU A 424 -32.74 -16.76 38.25
N PRO A 425 -32.50 -17.33 39.44
CA PRO A 425 -32.55 -18.78 39.61
C PRO A 425 -33.97 -19.22 39.28
N ARG A 426 -34.13 -20.01 38.21
CA ARG A 426 -35.40 -20.67 37.87
C ARG A 426 -35.94 -21.33 39.14
N SER A 427 -36.95 -20.71 39.75
CA SER A 427 -37.57 -21.17 41.00
C SER A 427 -38.45 -22.39 40.80
N ASP A 428 -38.40 -23.02 39.62
CA ASP A 428 -39.29 -24.10 39.19
C ASP A 428 -38.66 -25.49 39.36
N ILE A 429 -38.00 -25.70 40.50
CA ILE A 429 -37.81 -27.05 41.05
C ILE A 429 -38.35 -27.02 42.48
N ALA A 430 -39.67 -27.16 42.62
CA ALA A 430 -40.36 -27.52 43.86
C ALA A 430 -41.34 -28.65 43.57
#